data_AF-A0A8S1DUC5-F1
#
_entry.id   AF-A0A8S1DUC5-F1
#
_cell.length_a   1.000
_cell.length_b   1.000
_cell.length_c   1.000
_cell.angle_alpha   90.00
_cell.angle_beta   90.00
_cell.angle_gamma   90.00
#
_symmetry.space_group_name_H-M   'P 1'
#
loop_
_entity.id
_entity.type
_entity.pdbx_description
1 polymer ?
#
loop_
_entity_poly.entity_id
_entity_poly.type
_entity_poly.pdbx_seq_one_letter_code
_entity_poly.pdbx_strand_id
1 'polypeptide(L)' 'MKFVLVCFVACMVLVGATAQGAAGDCPTICPLHYAPVCGKNSNDEFRTFSNECGMRAQNCNGKNDFVEEKKGAC' A
#
# COMPACT_ATOMS: atom_id res chain seq x y z
N MET A 1 -38.84 9.36 -7.18
CA MET A 1 -37.96 9.08 -8.34
C MET A 1 -36.72 9.98 -8.37
N LYS A 2 -36.84 11.33 -8.29
CA LYS A 2 -35.67 12.23 -8.18
C LYS A 2 -34.79 11.98 -6.93
N PHE A 3 -35.41 11.71 -5.78
CA PHE A 3 -34.69 11.48 -4.51
C PHE A 3 -33.81 10.21 -4.51
N VAL A 4 -34.20 9.18 -5.27
CA VAL A 4 -33.42 7.92 -5.39
C VAL A 4 -32.11 8.18 -6.15
N LEU A 5 -32.18 9.02 -7.20
CA LEU A 5 -31.03 9.39 -8.01
C LEU A 5 -30.03 10.25 -7.21
N VAL A 6 -30.54 11.11 -6.31
CA VAL A 6 -29.72 11.92 -5.39
C VAL A 6 -28.94 11.04 -4.41
N CYS A 7 -29.56 10.00 -3.84
CA CYS A 7 -28.88 9.09 -2.91
C CYS A 7 -27.78 8.25 -3.60
N PHE A 8 -28.03 7.77 -4.82
CA PHE A 8 -27.03 7.01 -5.59
C PHE A 8 -25.82 7.86 -5.98
N VAL A 9 -26.04 9.11 -6.41
CA VAL A 9 -24.97 10.04 -6.76
C VAL A 9 -24.20 10.48 -5.52
N ALA A 10 -24.88 10.72 -4.39
CA ALA A 10 -24.21 11.04 -3.12
C ALA A 10 -23.30 9.91 -2.63
N CYS A 11 -23.73 8.64 -2.73
CA CYS A 11 -22.88 7.49 -2.39
C CYS A 11 -21.64 7.38 -3.29
N MET A 12 -21.76 7.68 -4.59
CA MET A 12 -20.60 7.60 -5.49
C MET A 12 -19.59 8.74 -5.28
N VAL A 13 -20.03 9.92 -4.83
CA VAL A 13 -19.13 11.05 -4.50
C VAL A 13 -18.40 10.81 -3.18
N LEU A 14 -18.99 10.08 -2.23
CA LEU A 14 -18.37 9.81 -0.92
C LEU A 14 -17.35 8.65 -0.92
N VAL A 15 -17.28 7.84 -1.99
CA VAL A 15 -16.35 6.69 -2.12
C VAL A 15 -15.12 7.05 -2.97
N GLY A 16 -14.89 8.35 -3.22
CA GLY A 16 -13.73 8.85 -3.94
C GLY A 16 -12.51 9.05 -3.05
N ALA A 17 -11.62 8.05 -3.03
CA ALA A 17 -10.19 8.13 -2.68
C ALA A 17 -9.82 8.52 -1.23
N THR A 18 -9.79 7.52 -0.34
CA THR A 18 -8.76 7.51 0.72
C THR A 18 -7.57 6.69 0.24
N ALA A 19 -6.71 7.30 -0.56
CA ALA A 19 -5.36 6.79 -0.75
C ALA A 19 -4.59 7.03 0.56
N GLN A 20 -4.76 6.12 1.52
CA GLN A 20 -3.88 6.04 2.69
C GLN A 20 -2.53 5.47 2.21
N GLY A 21 -1.77 6.29 1.49
CA GLY A 21 -0.33 6.08 1.37
C GLY A 21 0.21 6.28 2.78
N ALA A 22 0.64 5.19 3.42
CA ALA A 22 1.30 5.21 4.71
C ALA A 22 2.68 5.90 4.58
N ALA A 23 2.67 7.20 4.34
CA ALA A 23 3.82 8.09 4.41
C ALA A 23 4.07 8.51 5.87
N GLY A 24 4.01 7.53 6.78
CA GLY A 24 4.34 7.71 8.18
C GLY A 24 5.69 7.04 8.43
N ASP A 25 6.74 7.86 8.38
CA ASP A 25 8.14 7.54 8.68
C ASP A 25 8.84 6.56 7.74
N CYS A 26 9.80 7.10 7.00
CA CYS A 26 10.83 6.33 6.32
C CYS A 26 11.74 5.66 7.36
N PRO A 27 11.71 4.32 7.53
CA PRO A 27 12.63 3.68 8.44
C PRO A 27 14.06 3.78 7.90
N THR A 28 14.92 4.49 8.63
CA THR A 28 16.36 4.59 8.34
C THR A 28 17.15 3.41 8.92
N ILE A 29 16.58 2.75 9.94
CA ILE A 29 17.14 1.57 10.59
C ILE A 29 16.06 0.49 10.60
N CYS A 30 16.41 -0.69 10.10
CA CYS A 30 15.54 -1.86 10.16
C CYS A 30 16.14 -2.98 11.01
N PRO A 31 15.33 -3.68 11.83
CA PRO A 31 15.78 -4.87 12.53
C PRO A 31 16.18 -5.97 11.55
N LEU A 32 17.17 -6.79 11.92
CA LEU A 32 17.71 -7.86 11.09
C LEU A 32 16.91 -9.17 11.14
N HIS A 33 15.76 -9.18 11.83
CA HIS A 33 14.89 -10.36 11.84
C HIS A 33 14.40 -10.69 10.43
N TYR A 34 14.47 -11.96 10.07
CA TYR A 34 14.01 -12.44 8.77
C TYR A 34 12.55 -12.90 8.90
N ALA A 35 11.64 -12.13 8.31
CA ALA A 35 10.20 -12.40 8.26
C ALA A 35 9.69 -11.94 6.89
N PRO A 36 9.96 -12.72 5.83
CA PRO A 36 9.84 -12.25 4.47
C PRO A 36 8.41 -11.85 4.12
N VAL A 37 8.29 -10.84 3.25
CA VAL A 37 7.02 -10.39 2.68
C VAL A 37 7.14 -10.26 1.17
N CYS A 38 6.07 -10.60 0.47
CA CYS A 38 5.95 -10.39 -0.97
C CYS A 38 5.22 -9.07 -1.19
N GLY A 39 5.91 -8.08 -1.76
CA GLY A 39 5.32 -6.82 -2.16
C GLY A 39 5.04 -6.78 -3.66
N LYS A 40 3.95 -6.11 -4.04
CA LYS A 40 3.54 -5.85 -5.42
C LYS A 40 3.44 -4.33 -5.64
N ASN A 41 4.01 -3.82 -6.74
CA ASN A 41 3.90 -2.41 -7.10
C ASN A 41 2.79 -2.15 -8.14
N SER A 42 2.58 -0.88 -8.51
CA SER A 42 1.56 -0.51 -9.52
C SER A 42 1.82 -1.04 -10.94
N ASN A 43 3.04 -1.48 -11.24
CA ASN A 43 3.43 -2.04 -12.53
C ASN A 43 3.33 -3.59 -12.57
N ASP A 44 2.63 -4.20 -11.61
CA ASP A 44 2.53 -5.66 -11.44
C ASP A 44 3.89 -6.36 -11.19
N GLU A 45 4.91 -5.64 -10.71
CA GLU A 45 6.18 -6.24 -10.32
C GLU A 45 6.11 -6.77 -8.89
N PHE A 46 6.54 -8.02 -8.72
CA PHE A 46 6.61 -8.70 -7.44
C PHE A 46 8.04 -8.72 -6.91
N ARG A 47 8.20 -8.41 -5.63
CA ARG A 47 9.51 -8.45 -4.96
C ARG A 47 9.39 -8.99 -3.55
N THR A 48 10.29 -9.91 -3.20
CA THR A 48 10.47 -10.37 -1.82
C THR A 48 11.34 -9.39 -1.04
N PHE A 49 10.87 -8.98 0.13
CA PHE A 49 11.61 -8.17 1.09
C PHE A 49 11.94 -9.01 2.33
N SER A 50 13.11 -8.79 2.94
CA SER A 50 13.55 -9.56 4.12
C SER A 50 12.61 -9.43 5.32
N ASN A 51 11.94 -8.29 5.44
CA ASN A 51 10.86 -8.02 6.39
C ASN A 51 10.07 -6.77 5.97
N GLU A 52 8.98 -6.51 6.69
CA GLU A 52 8.09 -5.38 6.45
C GLU A 52 8.80 -4.01 6.54
N CYS A 53 9.76 -3.86 7.47
CA CYS A 53 10.55 -2.64 7.58
C CYS A 53 11.36 -2.39 6.30
N GLY A 54 12.01 -3.42 5.77
CA GLY A 54 12.77 -3.33 4.51
C GLY A 54 11.90 -2.95 3.31
N MET A 55 10.65 -3.41 3.27
CA MET A 55 9.67 -2.99 2.26
C MET A 55 9.30 -1.50 2.41
N ARG A 56 8.97 -1.07 3.62
CA ARG A 56 8.66 0.35 3.92
C ARG A 56 9.84 1.27 3.63
N ALA A 57 11.07 0.83 3.94
CA ALA A 57 12.30 1.55 3.62
C ALA A 57 12.46 1.76 2.11
N GLN A 58 12.12 0.75 1.29
CA GLN A 58 12.16 0.89 -0.17
C GLN A 58 11.13 1.87 -0.70
N ASN A 59 9.95 1.95 -0.09
CA ASN A 59 8.94 2.94 -0.46
C ASN A 59 9.29 4.36 0.01
N CYS A 60 10.36 4.52 0.80
CA CYS A 60 10.81 5.83 1.24
C CYS A 60 11.15 6.73 0.03
N ASN A 61 10.61 7.94 0.03
CA ASN A 61 10.70 8.95 -1.05
C ASN A 61 9.74 8.77 -2.23
N GLY A 62 8.77 7.83 -2.16
CA GLY A 62 7.73 7.69 -3.20
C GLY A 62 8.25 7.24 -4.57
N LYS A 63 9.50 6.77 -4.64
CA LYS A 63 10.08 6.17 -5.86
C LYS A 63 9.59 4.75 -6.10
N ASN A 64 9.12 4.11 -5.03
CA ASN A 64 8.53 2.79 -5.06
C ASN A 64 7.21 2.82 -4.29
N ASP A 65 6.33 1.91 -4.65
CA ASP A 65 4.96 1.82 -4.19
C ASP A 65 4.58 0.35 -3.92
N PHE A 66 5.51 -0.43 -3.37
CA PHE A 66 5.25 -1.82 -3.03
C PHE A 66 4.20 -1.93 -1.92
N VAL A 67 3.11 -2.61 -2.20
CA VAL A 67 2.08 -2.99 -1.23
C VAL A 67 2.27 -4.45 -0.88
N GLU A 68 2.11 -4.80 0.40
CA GLU A 68 2.19 -6.21 0.81
C GLU A 68 1.03 -7.01 0.17
N GLU A 69 1.39 -8.02 -0.63
CA GLU A 69 0.44 -8.96 -1.26
C GLU A 69 0.23 -10.19 -0.37
N LYS A 70 1.34 -10.77 0.12
CA LYS A 70 1.32 -11.93 1.03
C LYS A 70 2.50 -11.93 2.00
N LYS A 71 2.30 -12.59 3.15
CA LYS A 71 3.41 -13.00 4.02
C LYS A 71 4.21 -14.12 3.33
N GLY A 72 5.51 -14.14 3.54
CA GLY A 72 6.44 -15.06 2.88
C GLY A 72 7.08 -14.47 1.62
N ALA A 73 7.96 -15.23 0.98
CA ALA A 73 8.53 -14.85 -0.31
C ALA A 73 7.46 -14.86 -1.42
N CYS A 74 7.63 -14.00 -2.41
CA CYS A 74 7.01 -14.18 -3.72
C CYS A 74 7.43 -15.55 -4.27
#